data_AF-A0A0G1FVE1-F1
#
_entry.id   AF-A0A0G1FVE1-F1
#
_cell.length_a   1.000
_cell.length_b   1.000
_cell.length_c   1.000
_cell.angle_alpha   90.00
_cell.angle_beta   90.00
_cell.angle_gamma   90.00
#
_symmetry.space_group_name_H-M   'P 1'
#
loop_
_entity.id
_entity.type
_entity.pdbx_description
1 polymer ?
#
loop_
_entity_poly.entity_id
_entity_poly.type
_entity_poly.pdbx_seq_one_letter_code
_entity_poly.pdbx_strand_id
1 'polypeptide(L)'
;MNKISEQPEKLTTSKMPRETESQYTAFLLYCEVGSVSKLIQAWQQICRNPVGELSVIFGNKLGDLPSERTIERWSVKYQWVKRADMKLKEDLEGLKKKSTQIRQRRAYTITEVFWSKLQALKKQIQTGEPATVPEVKALWEMMRIEWGESISKQEVVQGINEDEQRPLTEEEMIASKFLTEAEMKYNDYMLKLESKKEKKQ
;
A
#
# COMPACT_ATOMS: atom_id res chain seq x y z
N MET A 1 26.26 -3.61 -24.66
CA MET A 1 25.83 -2.22 -24.94
C MET A 1 24.36 -2.10 -24.59
N ASN A 2 24.02 -1.70 -23.36
CA ASN A 2 22.63 -1.55 -22.94
C ASN A 2 22.25 -0.08 -23.08
N LYS A 3 21.48 0.25 -24.13
CA LYS A 3 20.74 1.51 -24.18
C LYS A 3 19.60 1.39 -23.18
N ILE A 4 19.81 1.90 -21.97
CA ILE A 4 18.71 2.27 -21.09
C ILE A 4 18.08 3.51 -21.72
N SER A 5 17.10 3.32 -22.60
CA SER A 5 16.26 4.42 -23.05
C SER A 5 15.25 4.73 -21.94
N GLU A 6 15.70 5.44 -20.91
CA GLU A 6 14.81 6.16 -20.01
C GLU A 6 14.25 7.38 -20.77
N GLN A 7 13.30 7.12 -21.68
CA GLN A 7 12.31 8.16 -21.92
C GLN A 7 11.32 8.06 -20.75
N PRO A 8 11.08 9.14 -19.99
CA PRO A 8 10.05 9.11 -18.97
C PRO A 8 8.74 8.77 -19.69
N GLU A 9 8.08 7.69 -19.26
CA GLU A 9 6.71 7.37 -19.66
C GLU A 9 5.91 8.68 -19.56
N LYS A 10 5.55 9.23 -20.72
CA LYS A 10 4.91 10.54 -20.82
C LYS A 10 3.53 10.37 -20.17
N LEU A 11 3.40 10.74 -18.90
CA LEU A 11 2.15 10.61 -18.14
C LEU A 11 1.01 11.16 -19.00
N THR A 12 -0.05 10.37 -19.22
CA THR A 12 -1.21 10.80 -20.00
C THR A 12 -1.88 12.01 -19.34
N THR A 13 -1.63 12.19 -18.04
CA THR A 13 -2.14 13.27 -17.20
C THR A 13 -1.28 14.54 -17.17
N SER A 14 -0.31 14.66 -18.09
CA SER A 14 0.46 15.88 -18.34
C SER A 14 -0.41 17.12 -18.62
N LYS A 15 0.19 18.30 -18.49
CA LYS A 15 -0.43 19.61 -18.76
C LYS A 15 -1.04 19.63 -20.16
N MET A 16 -2.32 19.99 -20.26
CA MET A 16 -2.97 20.04 -21.56
C MET A 16 -2.48 21.23 -22.40
N PRO A 17 -2.46 21.13 -23.75
CA PRO A 17 -1.89 22.17 -24.63
C PRO A 17 -2.50 23.58 -24.49
N ARG A 18 -3.71 23.70 -23.94
CA ARG A 18 -4.43 24.97 -23.73
C ARG A 18 -4.59 25.34 -22.25
N GLU A 19 -3.99 24.57 -21.35
CA GLU A 19 -4.04 24.78 -19.91
C GLU A 19 -2.89 25.70 -19.50
N THR A 20 -3.17 26.74 -18.72
CA THR A 20 -2.09 27.59 -18.18
C THR A 20 -1.33 26.84 -17.07
N GLU A 21 -0.16 27.35 -16.68
CA GLU A 21 0.57 26.73 -15.57
C GLU A 21 -0.20 26.79 -14.24
N SER A 22 -0.85 27.91 -13.93
CA SER A 22 -1.72 28.04 -12.77
C SER A 22 -2.92 27.09 -12.82
N GLN A 23 -3.57 26.93 -13.99
CA GLN A 23 -4.67 25.98 -14.16
C GLN A 23 -4.25 24.53 -13.95
N TYR A 24 -3.09 24.15 -14.50
CA TYR A 24 -2.54 22.82 -14.31
C TYR A 24 -2.10 22.58 -12.85
N THR A 25 -1.51 23.59 -12.22
CA THR A 25 -1.11 23.52 -10.81
C THR A 25 -2.34 23.39 -9.90
N ALA A 26 -3.44 24.07 -10.24
CA ALA A 26 -4.73 23.88 -9.57
C ALA A 26 -5.28 22.47 -9.76
N PHE A 27 -5.17 21.89 -10.96
CA PHE A 27 -5.51 20.48 -11.18
C PHE A 27 -4.67 19.54 -10.31
N LEU A 28 -3.36 19.78 -10.19
CA LEU A 28 -2.51 18.97 -9.30
C LEU A 28 -2.92 19.10 -7.84
N LEU A 29 -3.18 20.32 -7.35
CA LEU A 29 -3.70 20.54 -6.00
C LEU A 29 -5.06 19.85 -5.81
N TYR A 30 -5.91 19.83 -6.84
CA TYR A 30 -7.19 19.12 -6.82
C TYR A 30 -6.98 17.61 -6.62
N CYS A 31 -5.96 17.01 -7.25
CA CYS A 31 -5.64 15.61 -7.05
C CYS A 31 -5.23 15.29 -5.60
N GLU A 32 -4.55 16.21 -4.91
CA GLU A 32 -4.16 16.02 -3.50
C GLU A 32 -5.35 16.10 -2.53
N VAL A 33 -6.25 17.07 -2.76
CA VAL A 33 -7.34 17.39 -1.81
C VAL A 33 -8.69 16.72 -2.14
N GLY A 34 -8.86 16.28 -3.39
CA GLY A 34 -9.99 15.47 -3.85
C GLY A 34 -11.32 16.19 -4.06
N SER A 35 -11.40 17.51 -3.87
CA SER A 35 -12.61 18.29 -4.18
C SER A 35 -12.32 19.75 -4.48
N VAL A 36 -13.22 20.40 -5.23
CA VAL A 36 -13.11 21.84 -5.56
C VAL A 36 -13.17 22.71 -4.30
N SER A 37 -14.08 22.41 -3.38
CA SER A 37 -14.22 23.15 -2.12
C SER A 37 -12.93 23.09 -1.28
N LYS A 38 -12.34 21.89 -1.13
CA LYS A 38 -11.08 21.72 -0.39
C LYS A 38 -9.90 22.37 -1.11
N LEU A 39 -9.88 22.35 -2.45
CA LEU A 39 -8.88 23.07 -3.24
C LEU A 39 -8.94 24.56 -2.98
N ILE A 40 -10.14 25.16 -2.94
CA ILE A 40 -10.29 26.60 -2.66
C ILE A 40 -9.75 26.92 -1.27
N GLN A 41 -10.09 26.12 -0.26
CA GLN A 41 -9.59 26.29 1.10
C GLN A 41 -8.06 26.16 1.17
N ALA A 42 -7.48 25.14 0.54
CA ALA A 42 -6.04 24.94 0.50
C ALA A 42 -5.31 26.07 -0.23
N TRP A 43 -5.85 26.53 -1.37
CA TRP A 43 -5.29 27.64 -2.12
C TRP A 43 -5.39 28.96 -1.33
N GLN A 44 -6.51 29.22 -0.65
CA GLN A 44 -6.62 30.36 0.27
C GLN A 44 -5.56 30.32 1.38
N GLN A 45 -5.31 29.14 1.95
CA GLN A 45 -4.27 28.97 2.96
C GLN A 45 -2.88 29.26 2.40
N ILE A 46 -2.55 28.70 1.23
CA ILE A 46 -1.26 28.92 0.55
C ILE A 46 -1.04 30.42 0.27
N CYS A 47 -2.06 31.14 -0.23
CA CYS A 47 -1.96 32.58 -0.50
C CYS A 47 -1.81 33.42 0.79
N ARG A 48 -2.50 33.05 1.87
CA ARG A 48 -2.53 33.85 3.12
C ARG A 48 -1.35 33.58 4.03
N ASN A 49 -0.94 32.32 4.16
CA ASN A 49 0.13 31.86 5.02
C ASN A 49 0.94 30.78 4.28
N PRO A 50 2.01 31.16 3.56
CA PRO A 50 2.81 30.23 2.75
C PRO A 50 3.74 29.38 3.64
N VAL A 51 3.15 28.61 4.55
CA VAL A 51 3.82 27.69 5.47
C VAL A 51 3.32 26.29 5.16
N GLY A 52 4.21 25.29 5.21
CA GLY A 52 3.89 23.88 4.96
C GLY A 52 4.20 23.38 3.55
N GLU A 53 4.14 22.05 3.40
CA GLU A 53 4.58 21.33 2.20
C GLU A 53 3.81 21.75 0.94
N LEU A 54 2.49 21.92 1.04
CA LEU A 54 1.66 22.38 -0.08
C LEU A 54 2.07 23.79 -0.56
N SER A 55 2.44 24.68 0.36
CA SER A 55 2.87 26.04 0.02
C SER A 55 4.19 26.03 -0.76
N VAL A 56 5.13 25.14 -0.39
CA VAL A 56 6.41 24.97 -1.09
C VAL A 56 6.21 24.41 -2.49
N ILE A 57 5.33 23.42 -2.64
CA ILE A 57 5.10 22.71 -3.90
C ILE A 57 4.29 23.58 -4.89
N PHE A 58 3.26 24.28 -4.40
CA PHE A 58 2.25 24.91 -5.25
C PHE A 58 2.29 26.45 -5.25
N GLY A 59 2.85 27.09 -4.21
CA GLY A 59 2.71 28.53 -3.99
C GLY A 59 3.20 29.42 -5.13
N ASN A 60 4.38 29.13 -5.69
CA ASN A 60 4.98 29.94 -6.75
C ASN A 60 4.27 29.83 -8.12
N LYS A 61 3.43 28.79 -8.31
CA LYS A 61 2.82 28.46 -9.60
C LYS A 61 1.32 28.68 -9.65
N LEU A 62 0.65 28.65 -8.50
CA LEU A 62 -0.78 28.90 -8.39
C LEU A 62 -1.13 30.36 -8.68
N GLY A 63 -0.37 31.30 -8.11
CA GLY A 63 -0.70 32.73 -8.16
C GLY A 63 -1.96 33.06 -7.37
N ASP A 64 -2.62 34.16 -7.76
CA ASP A 64 -3.82 34.65 -7.07
C ASP A 64 -5.00 33.71 -7.22
N LEU A 65 -5.76 33.57 -6.13
CA LEU A 65 -6.95 32.73 -6.08
C LEU A 65 -8.06 33.29 -7.01
N PRO A 66 -8.49 32.54 -8.03
CA PRO A 66 -9.63 32.92 -8.86
C PRO A 66 -10.96 32.75 -8.11
N SER A 67 -12.03 33.31 -8.66
CA SER A 67 -13.38 33.08 -8.12
C SER A 67 -13.79 31.60 -8.22
N GLU A 68 -14.61 31.14 -7.28
CA GLU A 68 -15.12 29.76 -7.23
C GLU A 68 -15.73 29.32 -8.56
N ARG A 69 -16.58 30.15 -9.17
CA ARG A 69 -17.17 29.91 -10.50
C ARG A 69 -16.12 29.70 -11.60
N THR A 70 -14.97 30.36 -11.50
CA THR A 70 -13.88 30.19 -12.47
C THR A 70 -13.22 28.83 -12.32
N ILE A 71 -12.99 28.40 -11.08
CA ILE A 71 -12.41 27.09 -10.75
C ILE A 71 -13.35 25.97 -11.16
N GLU A 72 -14.66 26.09 -10.92
CA GLU A 72 -15.67 25.14 -11.40
C GLU A 72 -15.69 25.04 -12.93
N ARG A 73 -15.58 26.17 -13.63
CA ARG A 73 -15.45 26.15 -15.10
C ARG A 73 -14.20 25.43 -15.54
N TRP A 74 -13.08 25.58 -14.84
CA TRP A 74 -11.85 24.86 -15.16
C TRP A 74 -11.99 23.36 -14.91
N SER A 75 -12.60 22.97 -13.79
CA SER A 75 -12.78 21.55 -13.45
C SER A 75 -13.63 20.81 -14.48
N VAL A 76 -14.68 21.47 -15.00
CA VAL A 76 -15.50 20.93 -16.08
C VAL A 76 -14.76 20.97 -17.43
N LYS A 77 -14.22 22.14 -17.82
CA LYS A 77 -13.55 22.35 -19.11
C LYS A 77 -12.39 21.37 -19.31
N TYR A 78 -11.61 21.14 -18.27
CA TYR A 78 -10.44 20.28 -18.30
C TYR A 78 -10.68 18.90 -17.68
N GLN A 79 -11.94 18.54 -17.41
CA GLN A 79 -12.35 17.19 -16.97
C GLN A 79 -11.55 16.67 -15.78
N TRP A 80 -11.39 17.50 -14.73
CA TRP A 80 -10.52 17.20 -13.59
C TRP A 80 -10.83 15.87 -12.91
N VAL A 81 -12.12 15.51 -12.76
CA VAL A 81 -12.53 14.22 -12.16
C VAL A 81 -11.95 13.05 -12.95
N LYS A 82 -12.22 13.00 -14.27
CA LYS A 82 -11.73 11.91 -15.14
C LYS A 82 -10.20 11.87 -15.18
N ARG A 83 -9.54 13.03 -15.26
CA ARG A 83 -8.08 13.12 -15.25
C ARG A 83 -7.47 12.69 -13.92
N ALA A 84 -8.10 13.02 -12.80
CA ALA A 84 -7.66 12.58 -11.48
C ALA A 84 -7.77 11.06 -11.34
N ASP A 85 -8.87 10.45 -11.81
CA ASP A 85 -9.03 8.99 -11.80
C ASP A 85 -7.98 8.30 -12.68
N MET A 86 -7.69 8.85 -13.86
CA MET A 86 -6.62 8.35 -14.73
C MET A 86 -5.25 8.50 -14.07
N LYS A 87 -4.98 9.66 -13.46
CA LYS A 87 -3.71 9.93 -12.75
C LYS A 87 -3.50 8.93 -11.63
N LEU A 88 -4.53 8.69 -10.82
CA LEU A 88 -4.47 7.74 -9.74
C LEU A 88 -4.17 6.33 -10.25
N LYS A 89 -4.81 5.90 -11.35
CA LYS A 89 -4.52 4.60 -11.98
C LYS A 89 -3.07 4.51 -12.48
N GLU A 90 -2.57 5.55 -13.15
CA GLU A 90 -1.18 5.63 -13.61
C GLU A 90 -0.19 5.58 -12.44
N ASP A 91 -0.44 6.37 -11.39
CA ASP A 91 0.41 6.43 -10.20
C ASP A 91 0.41 5.07 -9.46
N LEU A 92 -0.75 4.41 -9.35
CA LEU A 92 -0.87 3.06 -8.79
C LEU A 92 -0.10 2.02 -9.62
N GLU A 93 -0.19 2.08 -10.95
CA GLU A 93 0.56 1.17 -11.82
C GLU A 93 2.07 1.41 -11.70
N GLY A 94 2.50 2.68 -11.67
CA GLY A 94 3.88 3.07 -11.44
C GLY A 94 4.41 2.58 -10.08
N LEU A 95 3.61 2.70 -9.02
CA LEU A 95 3.94 2.17 -7.70
C LEU A 95 4.03 0.64 -7.69
N LYS A 96 3.11 -0.06 -8.37
CA LYS A 96 3.18 -1.51 -8.53
C LYS A 96 4.46 -1.93 -9.25
N LYS A 97 4.81 -1.29 -10.37
CA LYS A 97 6.06 -1.55 -11.12
C LYS A 97 7.28 -1.35 -10.22
N LYS A 98 7.37 -0.22 -9.50
CA LYS A 98 8.47 0.08 -8.56
C LYS A 98 8.55 -0.94 -7.42
N SER A 99 7.41 -1.29 -6.83
CA SER A 99 7.34 -2.27 -5.75
C SER A 99 7.84 -3.64 -6.23
N THR A 100 7.41 -4.09 -7.42
CA THR A 100 7.90 -5.33 -8.02
C THR A 100 9.41 -5.29 -8.29
N GLN A 101 9.94 -4.18 -8.80
CA GLN A 101 11.39 -4.02 -8.99
C GLN A 101 12.17 -4.07 -7.68
N ILE A 102 11.68 -3.40 -6.63
CA ILE A 102 12.30 -3.44 -5.30
C ILE A 102 12.29 -4.87 -4.75
N ARG A 103 11.15 -5.57 -4.85
CA ARG A 103 11.02 -6.96 -4.43
C ARG A 103 11.99 -7.87 -5.18
N GLN A 104 12.06 -7.76 -6.51
CA GLN A 104 12.99 -8.53 -7.33
C GLN A 104 14.45 -8.28 -6.94
N ARG A 105 14.83 -7.00 -6.74
CA ARG A 105 16.19 -6.64 -6.32
C ARG A 105 16.54 -7.20 -4.95
N ARG A 106 15.60 -7.11 -4.00
CA ARG A 106 15.76 -7.67 -2.65
C ARG A 106 15.89 -9.20 -2.69
N ALA A 107 15.01 -9.88 -3.43
CA ALA A 107 15.06 -11.32 -3.62
C ALA A 107 16.41 -11.76 -4.22
N TYR A 108 16.87 -11.09 -5.28
CA TYR A 108 18.16 -11.35 -5.91
C TYR A 108 19.32 -11.19 -4.91
N THR A 109 19.33 -10.11 -4.14
CA THR A 109 20.40 -9.81 -3.17
C THR A 109 20.45 -10.88 -2.07
N ILE A 110 19.30 -11.28 -1.55
CA ILE A 110 19.22 -12.35 -0.54
C ILE A 110 19.68 -13.68 -1.12
N THR A 111 19.28 -14.03 -2.34
CA THR A 111 19.74 -15.24 -3.03
C THR A 111 21.26 -15.24 -3.25
N GLU A 112 21.87 -14.13 -3.65
CA GLU A 112 23.33 -14.04 -3.81
C GLU A 112 24.07 -14.23 -2.49
N VAL A 113 23.64 -13.56 -1.41
CA VAL A 113 24.26 -13.67 -0.09
C VAL A 113 24.11 -15.09 0.45
N PHE A 114 22.93 -15.70 0.29
CA PHE A 114 22.67 -17.10 0.64
C PHE A 114 23.63 -18.04 -0.10
N TRP A 115 23.76 -17.88 -1.41
CA TRP A 115 24.65 -18.71 -2.23
C TRP A 115 26.11 -18.57 -1.81
N SER A 116 26.58 -17.35 -1.59
CA SER A 116 27.95 -17.10 -1.13
C SER A 116 28.24 -17.78 0.21
N LYS A 117 27.31 -17.69 1.17
CA LYS A 117 27.44 -18.33 2.48
C LYS A 117 27.39 -19.86 2.39
N LEU A 118 26.54 -20.42 1.54
CA LEU A 118 26.51 -21.86 1.26
C LEU A 118 27.84 -22.36 0.68
N GLN A 119 28.45 -21.63 -0.25
CA GLN A 119 29.74 -22.00 -0.83
C GLN A 119 30.87 -21.95 0.21
N ALA A 120 30.87 -20.95 1.10
CA ALA A 120 31.82 -20.89 2.21
C ALA A 120 31.65 -22.07 3.17
N LEU A 121 30.40 -22.39 3.55
CA LEU A 121 30.08 -23.53 4.41
C LEU A 121 30.53 -24.85 3.77
N LYS A 122 30.28 -25.03 2.47
CA LYS A 122 30.72 -26.21 1.72
C LYS A 122 32.24 -26.40 1.81
N LYS A 123 33.02 -25.31 1.68
CA LYS A 123 34.49 -25.37 1.81
C LYS A 123 34.92 -25.77 3.23
N GLN A 124 34.30 -25.19 4.26
CA GLN A 124 34.60 -25.53 5.67
C GLN A 124 34.35 -27.02 5.97
N ILE A 125 33.23 -27.55 5.48
CA ILE A 125 32.91 -28.98 5.64
C ILE A 125 33.95 -29.85 4.93
N GLN A 126 34.39 -29.46 3.73
CA GLN A 126 35.41 -30.19 2.98
C GLN A 126 36.79 -30.15 3.65
N THR A 127 37.13 -29.08 4.37
CA THR A 127 38.40 -28.95 5.10
C THR A 127 38.36 -29.57 6.50
N GLY A 128 37.20 -30.09 6.94
CA GLY A 128 37.04 -30.68 8.27
C GLY A 128 36.92 -29.65 9.40
N GLU A 129 36.66 -28.38 9.06
CA GLU A 129 36.44 -27.31 10.04
C GLU A 129 35.02 -27.36 10.61
N PRO A 130 34.81 -26.93 11.88
CA PRO A 130 33.48 -26.82 12.46
C PRO A 130 32.64 -25.78 11.70
N ALA A 131 31.53 -26.24 11.13
CA ALA A 131 30.65 -25.45 10.27
C ALA A 131 29.40 -24.96 11.05
N THR A 132 29.07 -23.67 10.92
CA THR A 132 27.93 -23.04 11.62
C THR A 132 26.79 -22.76 10.64
N VAL A 133 25.63 -23.41 10.84
CA VAL A 133 24.46 -23.38 9.93
C VAL A 133 23.38 -22.31 10.24
N PRO A 134 23.23 -21.73 11.45
CA PRO A 134 22.18 -20.74 11.76
C PRO A 134 22.03 -19.58 10.76
N GLU A 135 23.14 -18.95 10.34
CA GLU A 135 23.08 -17.84 9.36
C GLU A 135 22.58 -18.31 7.99
N VAL A 136 22.98 -19.50 7.56
CA VAL A 136 22.54 -20.10 6.28
C VAL A 136 21.05 -20.44 6.34
N LYS A 137 20.57 -20.93 7.48
CA LYS A 137 19.14 -21.18 7.71
C LYS A 137 18.33 -19.89 7.65
N ALA A 138 18.77 -18.83 8.34
CA ALA A 138 18.10 -17.54 8.31
C ALA A 138 18.04 -16.95 6.89
N LEU A 139 19.13 -17.02 6.13
CA LEU A 139 19.18 -16.57 4.73
C LEU A 139 18.27 -17.41 3.82
N TRP A 140 18.16 -18.71 4.06
CA TRP A 140 17.22 -19.58 3.35
C TRP A 140 15.76 -19.21 3.66
N GLU A 141 15.41 -18.97 4.92
CA GLU A 141 14.06 -18.54 5.32
C GLU A 141 13.69 -17.20 4.68
N MET A 142 14.62 -16.23 4.72
CA MET A 142 14.46 -14.94 4.04
C MET A 142 14.25 -15.12 2.53
N MET A 143 15.05 -15.97 1.89
CA MET A 143 14.89 -16.26 0.45
C MET A 143 13.50 -16.82 0.15
N ARG A 144 13.01 -17.79 0.94
CA ARG A 144 11.67 -18.37 0.74
C ARG A 144 10.56 -17.32 0.86
N ILE A 145 10.62 -16.45 1.88
CA ILE A 145 9.64 -15.35 2.04
C ILE A 145 9.62 -14.46 0.80
N GLU A 146 10.79 -14.03 0.32
CA GLU A 146 10.88 -13.11 -0.82
C GLU A 146 10.24 -13.69 -2.08
N TRP A 147 10.45 -14.99 -2.30
CA TRP A 147 9.90 -15.75 -3.41
C TRP A 147 8.43 -16.14 -3.21
N GLY A 148 7.82 -15.79 -2.06
CA GLY A 148 6.41 -16.07 -1.77
C GLY A 148 6.15 -17.49 -1.29
N GLU A 149 7.19 -18.20 -0.86
CA GLU A 149 7.09 -19.55 -0.33
C GLU A 149 6.89 -19.52 1.19
N SER A 150 6.10 -20.46 1.71
CA SER A 150 5.86 -20.58 3.15
C SER A 150 7.06 -21.15 3.90
N ILE A 151 7.39 -20.59 5.06
CA ILE A 151 8.42 -21.16 5.96
C ILE A 151 7.83 -22.23 6.91
N SER A 152 6.51 -22.26 7.07
CA SER A 152 5.83 -23.21 7.96
C SER A 152 5.77 -24.63 7.40
N LYS A 153 5.85 -25.63 8.28
CA LYS A 153 5.45 -27.03 7.99
C LYS A 153 3.94 -27.18 7.79
N GLN A 154 3.17 -26.19 8.22
CA GLN A 154 1.76 -26.07 7.86
C GLN A 154 1.73 -25.57 6.42
N GLU A 155 1.22 -26.40 5.51
CA GLU A 155 0.77 -25.93 4.20
C GLU A 155 -0.02 -24.65 4.44
N VAL A 156 0.45 -23.55 3.86
CA VAL A 156 -0.41 -22.41 3.64
C VAL A 156 -1.42 -22.92 2.64
N VAL A 157 -2.51 -23.52 3.13
CA VAL A 157 -3.79 -23.48 2.43
C VAL A 157 -3.91 -22.01 2.08
N GLN A 158 -3.87 -21.76 0.77
CA GLN A 158 -3.76 -20.45 0.14
C GLN A 158 -4.48 -19.40 0.98
N GLY A 159 -3.83 -18.26 1.23
CA GLY A 159 -4.47 -17.14 1.91
C GLY A 159 -5.89 -16.94 1.39
N ILE A 160 -6.81 -16.64 2.31
CA ILE A 160 -8.26 -16.49 2.08
C ILE A 160 -8.58 -16.29 0.60
N ASN A 161 -9.08 -17.34 -0.06
CA ASN A 161 -9.44 -17.26 -1.46
C ASN A 161 -10.64 -16.30 -1.58
N GLU A 162 -10.38 -15.04 -1.94
CA GLU A 162 -11.41 -14.00 -2.03
C GLU A 162 -12.52 -14.39 -3.02
N ASP A 163 -12.22 -15.22 -4.02
CA ASP A 163 -13.19 -15.74 -4.99
C ASP A 163 -14.14 -16.79 -4.39
N GLU A 164 -13.77 -17.44 -3.27
CA GLU A 164 -14.61 -18.39 -2.54
C GLU A 164 -15.45 -17.71 -1.44
N GLN A 165 -15.22 -16.42 -1.17
CA GLN A 165 -16.02 -15.66 -0.22
C GLN A 165 -17.39 -15.32 -0.80
N ARG A 166 -18.34 -16.24 -0.65
CA ARG A 166 -19.76 -15.97 -0.87
C ARG A 166 -20.43 -15.48 0.43
N PRO A 167 -21.45 -14.61 0.33
CA PRO A 167 -22.32 -14.32 1.46
C PRO A 167 -22.84 -15.63 2.07
N LEU A 168 -22.92 -15.69 3.40
CA LEU A 168 -23.48 -16.85 4.11
C LEU A 168 -24.89 -17.14 3.59
N THR A 169 -25.16 -18.41 3.33
CA THR A 169 -26.52 -18.88 3.03
C THR A 169 -27.41 -18.73 4.26
N GLU A 170 -28.72 -18.77 4.06
CA GLU A 170 -29.70 -18.55 5.14
C GLU A 170 -29.58 -19.61 6.26
N GLU A 171 -29.30 -20.86 5.90
CA GLU A 171 -29.04 -21.96 6.84
C GLU A 171 -27.74 -21.73 7.64
N GLU A 172 -26.66 -21.31 6.97
CA GLU A 172 -25.38 -21.00 7.63
C GLU A 172 -25.51 -19.79 8.57
N MET A 173 -26.33 -18.80 8.22
CA MET A 173 -26.62 -17.66 9.08
C MET A 173 -27.39 -18.07 10.34
N ILE A 174 -28.38 -18.96 10.23
CA ILE A 174 -29.12 -19.48 11.38
C ILE A 174 -28.19 -20.28 12.29
N ALA A 175 -27.35 -21.16 11.72
CA ALA A 175 -26.37 -21.93 12.46
C ALA A 175 -25.34 -21.02 13.17
N SER A 176 -24.86 -19.98 12.48
CA SER A 176 -23.94 -18.99 13.04
C SER A 176 -24.55 -18.23 14.22
N LYS A 177 -25.81 -17.80 14.11
CA LYS A 177 -26.54 -17.18 15.23
C LYS A 177 -26.68 -18.11 16.42
N PHE A 178 -27.05 -19.37 16.17
CA PHE A 178 -27.19 -20.37 17.23
C PHE A 178 -25.87 -20.60 17.98
N LEU A 179 -24.76 -20.73 17.25
CA LEU A 179 -23.43 -20.87 17.83
C LEU A 179 -23.04 -19.65 18.66
N THR A 180 -23.26 -18.44 18.13
CA THR A 180 -22.96 -17.19 18.83
C THR A 180 -23.76 -17.08 20.13
N GLU A 181 -25.06 -17.42 20.11
CA GLU A 181 -25.89 -17.42 21.32
C GLU A 181 -25.44 -18.47 22.34
N ALA A 182 -25.00 -19.64 21.90
CA ALA A 182 -24.48 -20.68 22.77
C ALA A 182 -23.16 -20.25 23.44
N GLU A 183 -22.24 -19.64 22.68
CA GLU A 183 -20.99 -19.09 23.20
C GLU A 183 -21.24 -17.98 24.22
N MET A 184 -22.15 -17.05 23.93
CA MET A 184 -22.53 -15.99 24.88
C MET A 184 -23.07 -16.57 26.18
N LYS A 185 -23.98 -17.55 26.10
CA LYS A 185 -24.54 -18.21 27.30
C LYS A 185 -23.47 -18.93 28.11
N TYR A 186 -22.53 -19.59 27.45
CA TYR A 186 -21.41 -20.26 28.11
C TYR A 186 -20.50 -19.26 28.83
N ASN A 187 -20.11 -18.17 28.14
CA ASN A 187 -19.26 -17.13 28.72
C ASN A 187 -19.93 -16.43 29.91
N ASP A 188 -21.21 -16.10 29.80
CA ASP A 188 -22.01 -15.53 30.90
C ASP A 188 -22.08 -16.47 32.12
N TYR A 189 -22.21 -17.78 31.87
CA TYR A 189 -22.20 -18.78 32.93
C TYR A 189 -20.84 -18.85 33.64
N MET A 190 -19.74 -18.84 32.88
CA MET A 190 -18.38 -18.86 33.41
C MET A 190 -18.08 -17.62 34.26
N LEU A 191 -18.46 -16.42 33.80
CA LEU A 191 -18.31 -15.17 34.57
C LEU A 191 -19.11 -15.18 35.88
N LYS A 192 -20.32 -15.76 35.88
CA LYS A 192 -21.13 -15.94 37.09
C LYS A 192 -20.55 -16.95 38.07
N LEU A 193 -19.81 -17.95 37.59
CA LEU A 193 -19.09 -18.89 38.45
C LEU A 193 -17.86 -18.24 39.09
N GLU A 194 -17.10 -17.45 38.34
CA GLU A 194 -15.91 -16.76 38.82
C GLU A 194 -16.27 -15.72 39.90
N SER A 195 -17.26 -14.88 39.64
CA SER A 195 -17.76 -13.89 40.62
C SER A 195 -18.35 -14.52 41.90
N LYS A 196 -18.85 -15.76 41.85
CA LYS A 196 -19.28 -16.51 43.04
C LYS A 196 -18.12 -17.11 43.84
N LYS A 197 -16.97 -17.38 43.21
CA LYS A 197 -15.76 -17.85 43.88
C LYS A 197 -15.07 -16.72 44.64
N GLU A 198 -15.02 -15.51 44.06
CA GLU A 198 -14.42 -14.32 44.69
C GLU A 198 -15.18 -13.85 45.94
N LYS A 199 -16.52 -13.99 45.99
CA LYS A 199 -17.32 -13.62 47.17
C LYS A 199 -17.24 -14.62 48.33
N LYS A 200 -16.51 -15.72 48.18
CA LYS A 200 -16.32 -16.75 49.23
C LYS A 200 -14.92 -16.73 49.86
N GLN A 201 -14.03 -15.83 49.42
CA GLN A 201 -12.80 -15.46 50.12
C GLN A 201 -13.04 -14.22 50.98
#